data_AF-A0A382QDR4-F1
#
_entry.id   AF-A0A382QDR4-F1
#
_cell.length_a   1.000
_cell.length_b   1.000
_cell.length_c   1.000
_cell.angle_alpha   90.00
_cell.angle_beta   90.00
_cell.angle_gamma   90.00
#
_symmetry.space_group_name_H-M   'P 1'
#
loop_
_entity.id
_entity.type
_entity.pdbx_description
1 polymer ?
#
loop_
_entity_poly.entity_id
_entity_poly.type
_entity_poly.pdbx_seq_one_letter_code
_entity_poly.pdbx_strand_id
1 'polypeptide(L)'
;MPNINKYDGLIWGGSSLNIYDDCIEIRRQISFMKECFKNINKILAICWGMQVAVTAAGGTVKKSTNGAHIGIANDIELNQNGKNHPLYISKNKKFNSPAF
;
A
#
# COMPACT_ATOMS: atom_id res chain seq x y z
N MET A 1 -19.05 -10.62 -7.55
CA MET A 1 -17.61 -10.59 -7.19
C MET A 1 -17.16 -12.01 -6.88
N PRO A 2 -15.90 -12.41 -7.17
CA PRO A 2 -15.39 -13.72 -6.77
C PRO A 2 -15.56 -13.92 -5.26
N ASN A 3 -15.79 -15.17 -4.82
CA ASN A 3 -15.86 -15.48 -3.39
C ASN A 3 -14.49 -15.18 -2.75
N ILE A 4 -14.41 -14.05 -2.05
CA ILE A 4 -13.16 -13.53 -1.48
C ILE A 4 -12.87 -14.12 -0.09
N ASN A 5 -13.91 -14.63 0.58
CA ASN A 5 -13.85 -15.18 1.93
C ASN A 5 -13.07 -16.50 1.99
N LYS A 6 -12.72 -17.06 0.83
CA LYS A 6 -11.89 -18.27 0.72
C LYS A 6 -10.38 -18.00 0.86
N TYR A 7 -9.97 -16.73 0.92
CA TYR A 7 -8.56 -16.35 0.98
C TYR A 7 -8.20 -15.84 2.38
N ASP A 8 -7.12 -16.35 2.96
CA ASP A 8 -6.61 -15.90 4.26
C ASP A 8 -5.95 -14.51 4.23
N GLY A 9 -5.60 -14.04 3.04
CA GLY A 9 -4.93 -12.76 2.85
C GLY A 9 -4.89 -12.27 1.41
N LEU A 10 -4.53 -11.00 1.26
CA LEU A 10 -4.39 -10.30 -0.01
C LEU A 10 -3.03 -9.63 -0.08
N ILE A 11 -2.32 -9.81 -1.20
CA ILE A 11 -1.19 -8.99 -1.57
C ILE A 11 -1.57 -8.16 -2.79
N TRP A 12 -1.47 -6.84 -2.68
CA TRP A 12 -1.77 -5.91 -3.77
C TRP A 12 -0.50 -5.18 -4.20
N GLY A 13 -0.03 -5.50 -5.40
CA GLY A 13 1.22 -4.98 -5.96
C GLY A 13 1.14 -3.60 -6.60
N GLY A 14 2.20 -3.26 -7.33
CA GLY A 14 2.34 -2.02 -8.10
C GLY A 14 1.49 -2.00 -9.39
N SER A 15 1.35 -0.81 -9.96
CA SER A 15 0.72 -0.55 -11.26
C SER A 15 1.26 0.76 -11.83
N SER A 16 1.11 0.97 -13.14
CA SER A 16 1.38 2.26 -13.81
C SER A 16 0.21 3.26 -13.69
N LEU A 17 -0.87 2.89 -13.00
CA LEU A 17 -2.03 3.75 -12.77
C LEU A 17 -1.72 4.88 -11.78
N ASN A 18 -2.49 5.96 -11.88
CA ASN A 18 -2.34 7.13 -11.04
C ASN A 18 -3.63 7.44 -10.28
N ILE A 19 -3.57 7.53 -8.95
CA ILE A 19 -4.76 7.59 -8.09
C ILE A 19 -5.57 8.88 -8.27
N TYR A 20 -4.98 9.90 -8.90
CA TYR A 20 -5.63 11.16 -9.21
C TYR A 20 -6.48 11.11 -10.48
N ASP A 21 -6.34 10.06 -11.30
CA ASP A 21 -7.15 9.90 -12.50
C ASP A 21 -8.52 9.31 -12.14
N ASP A 22 -9.59 9.97 -12.56
CA ASP A 22 -10.95 9.53 -12.25
C ASP A 22 -11.52 8.62 -13.36
N CYS A 23 -10.91 7.43 -13.52
CA CYS A 23 -11.36 6.41 -14.48
C CYS A 23 -12.08 5.23 -13.82
N ILE A 24 -12.82 4.47 -14.64
CA ILE A 24 -13.63 3.35 -14.15
C ILE A 24 -12.78 2.22 -13.56
N GLU A 25 -11.58 2.01 -14.11
CA GLU A 25 -10.61 1.01 -13.67
C GLU A 25 -10.15 1.29 -12.23
N ILE A 26 -9.91 2.57 -11.90
CA ILE A 26 -9.48 2.99 -10.57
C ILE A 26 -10.64 2.93 -9.58
N ARG A 27 -11.82 3.43 -9.95
CA ARG A 27 -13.02 3.35 -9.10
C ARG A 27 -13.40 1.91 -8.74
N ARG A 28 -13.27 0.98 -9.70
CA ARG A 28 -13.49 -0.45 -9.47
C ARG A 28 -12.48 -1.04 -8.48
N GLN A 29 -11.21 -0.68 -8.59
CA GLN A 29 -10.17 -1.13 -7.67
C GLN A 29 -10.39 -0.60 -6.25
N ILE A 30 -10.74 0.67 -6.09
CA ILE A 30 -11.07 1.26 -4.79
C ILE A 30 -12.29 0.56 -4.19
N SER A 31 -13.35 0.33 -4.98
CA SER A 31 -14.54 -0.39 -4.54
C SER A 31 -14.21 -1.83 -4.11
N PHE A 32 -13.38 -2.53 -4.89
CA PHE A 32 -12.93 -3.87 -4.55
C PHE A 32 -12.11 -3.89 -3.24
N MET A 33 -11.21 -2.94 -3.03
CA MET A 33 -10.46 -2.84 -1.78
C MET A 33 -11.36 -2.55 -0.57
N LYS A 34 -12.41 -1.73 -0.72
CA LYS A 34 -13.43 -1.53 0.33
C LYS A 34 -14.12 -2.85 0.71
N GLU A 35 -14.37 -3.72 -0.26
CA GLU A 35 -14.92 -5.05 0.01
C GLU A 35 -13.89 -5.98 0.64
N CYS A 36 -12.61 -5.90 0.25
CA CYS A 36 -11.52 -6.63 0.88
C CYS A 36 -11.40 -6.30 2.37
N PHE A 37 -11.50 -5.02 2.76
CA PHE A 37 -11.43 -4.63 4.18
C PHE A 37 -12.52 -5.25 5.06
N LYS A 38 -13.66 -5.65 4.49
CA LYS A 38 -14.74 -6.30 5.25
C LYS A 38 -14.53 -7.80 5.42
N ASN A 39 -13.80 -8.42 4.50
CA ASN A 39 -13.81 -9.88 4.33
C ASN A 39 -12.42 -10.53 4.45
N ILE A 40 -11.35 -9.76 4.27
CA ILE A 40 -9.96 -10.24 4.33
C ILE A 40 -9.29 -9.63 5.55
N ASN A 41 -8.84 -10.50 6.46
CA ASN A 41 -8.20 -10.08 7.71
C ASN A 41 -6.76 -9.58 7.52
N LYS A 42 -6.05 -10.06 6.49
CA LYS A 42 -4.62 -9.79 6.27
C LYS A 42 -4.40 -9.19 4.89
N ILE A 43 -3.98 -7.92 4.82
CA ILE A 43 -3.74 -7.23 3.55
C ILE A 43 -2.35 -6.60 3.57
N LEU A 44 -1.53 -6.93 2.58
CA LEU A 44 -0.26 -6.28 2.28
C LEU A 44 -0.40 -5.50 0.98
N ALA A 45 -0.30 -4.19 1.04
CA ALA A 45 -0.48 -3.30 -0.10
C ALA A 45 0.83 -2.54 -0.40
N ILE A 46 1.29 -2.60 -1.64
CA ILE A 46 2.64 -2.16 -2.05
C ILE A 46 2.50 -1.15 -3.19
N CYS A 47 3.16 0.01 -3.07
CA CYS A 47 3.15 1.08 -4.08
C CYS A 47 1.71 1.48 -4.47
N TRP A 48 1.27 1.18 -5.70
CA TRP A 48 -0.10 1.40 -6.17
C TRP A 48 -1.16 0.80 -5.23
N GLY A 49 -0.98 -0.45 -4.80
CA GLY A 49 -1.91 -1.09 -3.88
C GLY A 49 -2.09 -0.30 -2.59
N MET A 50 -1.02 0.32 -2.09
CA MET A 50 -1.08 1.18 -0.90
C MET A 50 -1.91 2.44 -1.16
N GLN A 51 -1.78 3.05 -2.34
CA GLN A 51 -2.60 4.21 -2.72
C GLN A 51 -4.08 3.85 -2.79
N VAL A 52 -4.41 2.70 -3.40
CA VAL A 52 -5.79 2.18 -3.43
C VAL A 52 -6.32 1.92 -2.02
N ALA A 53 -5.51 1.29 -1.16
CA ALA A 53 -5.87 1.01 0.24
C ALA A 53 -6.17 2.28 1.04
N VAL A 54 -5.30 3.28 0.96
CA VAL A 54 -5.46 4.57 1.67
C VAL A 54 -6.74 5.27 1.20
N THR A 55 -6.95 5.38 -0.11
CA THR A 55 -8.16 6.02 -0.67
C THR A 55 -9.43 5.25 -0.29
N ALA A 56 -9.40 3.91 -0.33
CA ALA A 56 -10.51 3.06 0.08
C ALA A 56 -10.88 3.23 1.56
N ALA A 57 -9.89 3.45 2.42
CA ALA A 57 -10.06 3.72 3.85
C ALA A 57 -10.51 5.17 4.15
N GLY A 58 -10.71 6.00 3.13
CA GLY A 58 -11.09 7.42 3.28
C GLY A 58 -9.91 8.36 3.56
N GLY A 59 -8.68 7.86 3.45
CA GLY A 59 -7.47 8.67 3.56
C GLY A 59 -7.17 9.47 2.30
N THR A 60 -6.14 10.31 2.36
CA THR A 60 -5.68 11.14 1.24
C THR A 60 -4.32 10.67 0.74
N VAL A 61 -4.21 10.45 -0.57
CA VAL A 61 -2.93 10.27 -1.25
C VAL A 61 -2.47 11.62 -1.81
N LYS A 62 -1.19 11.97 -1.63
CA LYS A 62 -0.62 13.23 -2.09
C LYS A 62 0.58 13.00 -2.99
N LYS A 63 0.76 13.87 -3.98
CA LYS A 63 1.97 13.88 -4.82
C LYS A 63 3.15 14.30 -3.96
N SER A 64 4.27 13.59 -4.12
CA SER A 64 5.55 14.00 -3.55
C SER A 64 5.96 15.35 -4.13
N THR A 65 6.37 16.29 -3.28
CA THR A 65 6.92 17.58 -3.71
C THR A 65 8.31 17.46 -4.32
N ASN A 66 9.00 16.34 -4.05
CA ASN A 66 10.36 16.07 -4.52
C ASN A 66 10.37 15.23 -5.82
N GLY A 67 9.21 15.03 -6.43
CA GLY A 67 9.06 14.16 -7.59
C GLY A 67 9.08 12.66 -7.24
N ALA A 68 9.22 11.83 -8.28
CA ALA A 68 9.32 10.38 -8.13
C ALA A 68 10.66 9.98 -7.51
N HIS A 69 10.64 8.98 -6.63
CA HIS A 69 11.85 8.43 -6.04
C HIS A 69 12.18 7.10 -6.71
N ILE A 70 13.28 7.07 -7.48
CA ILE A 70 13.70 5.91 -8.28
C ILE A 70 15.14 5.56 -7.89
N GLY A 71 15.43 4.27 -7.72
CA GLY A 71 16.76 3.75 -7.35
C GLY A 71 16.79 3.15 -5.95
N ILE A 72 17.55 3.76 -5.05
CA ILE A 72 17.71 3.30 -3.66
C ILE A 72 17.27 4.40 -2.70
N ALA A 73 16.25 4.11 -1.91
CA ALA A 73 15.90 4.90 -0.75
C ALA A 73 16.88 4.60 0.38
N ASN A 74 17.80 5.54 0.60
CA ASN A 74 18.79 5.47 1.66
C ASN A 74 18.23 5.95 2.99
N ASP A 75 18.82 5.47 4.08
CA ASP A 75 18.62 6.00 5.42
C ASP A 75 17.16 5.97 5.92
N ILE A 76 16.37 5.00 5.47
CA ILE A 76 14.99 4.80 5.97
C ILE A 76 15.08 4.42 7.45
N GLU A 77 14.41 5.19 8.30
CA GLU A 77 14.32 4.93 9.73
C GLU A 77 12.91 4.54 10.15
N LEU A 78 12.81 3.51 10.99
CA LEU A 78 11.55 3.15 11.63
C LEU A 78 11.12 4.24 12.62
N ASN A 79 9.88 4.70 12.49
CA ASN A 79 9.25 5.49 13.54
C ASN A 79 8.92 4.63 14.78
N GLN A 80 8.38 5.26 15.82
CA GLN A 80 8.13 4.59 17.09
C GLN A 80 7.09 3.46 17.01
N ASN A 81 6.07 3.61 16.18
CA ASN A 81 5.10 2.55 15.92
C ASN A 81 5.74 1.38 15.16
N GLY A 82 6.59 1.68 14.17
CA GLY A 82 7.32 0.69 13.38
C GLY A 82 8.27 -0.16 14.23
N LYS A 83 8.98 0.45 15.19
CA LYS A 83 9.87 -0.26 16.12
C LYS A 83 9.17 -1.34 16.96
N ASN A 84 7.87 -1.15 17.23
CA ASN A 84 7.05 -2.08 18.00
C ASN A 84 6.23 -3.04 17.12
N HIS A 85 6.31 -2.91 15.80
CA HIS A 85 5.47 -3.68 14.89
C HIS A 85 6.10 -5.04 14.55
N PRO A 86 5.35 -6.17 14.59
CA PRO A 86 5.90 -7.51 14.34
C PRO A 86 6.65 -7.67 13.00
N LEU A 87 6.23 -6.96 11.95
CA LEU A 87 6.91 -6.95 10.64
C LEU A 87 8.37 -6.47 10.68
N TYR A 88 8.78 -5.75 11.72
CA TYR A 88 10.10 -5.13 11.82
C TYR A 88 10.95 -5.67 12.98
N ILE A 89 10.49 -6.67 13.73
CA ILE A 89 11.14 -7.12 14.97
C ILE A 89 12.60 -7.56 14.78
N SER A 90 12.93 -8.12 13.62
CA SER A 90 14.28 -8.57 13.24
C SER A 90 14.96 -7.65 12.23
N LYS A 91 14.34 -6.52 11.88
CA LYS A 91 14.88 -5.58 10.89
C LYS A 91 15.74 -4.53 11.59
N ASN A 92 16.86 -4.15 10.97
CA ASN A 92 17.63 -2.99 11.42
C ASN A 92 16.72 -1.76 11.50
N LYS A 93 16.89 -0.93 12.54
CA LYS A 93 16.08 0.28 12.75
C LYS A 93 16.27 1.32 11.64
N LYS A 94 17.45 1.30 11.01
CA LYS A 94 17.82 2.11 9.86
C LYS A 94 18.28 1.18 8.73
N PHE A 95 17.76 1.36 7.52
CA PHE A 95 18.04 0.47 6.39
C PHE A 95 17.84 1.17 5.04
N ASN A 96 18.33 0.53 3.99
CA ASN A 96 18.11 0.96 2.61
C ASN A 96 17.07 0.03 1.94
N SER A 97 16.33 0.55 0.97
CA SER A 97 15.35 -0.21 0.20
C SER A 97 15.34 0.23 -1.27
N PRO A 98 15.08 -0.67 -2.23
CA PRO A 98 14.76 -0.26 -3.59
C PRO A 98 13.56 0.71 -3.63
N ALA A 99 13.64 1.69 -4.52
CA ALA A 99 12.60 2.65 -4.85
C ALA A 99 12.36 2.59 -6.37
N PHE A 100 11.09 2.53 -6.78
CA PHE A 100 10.68 2.38 -8.18
C PHE A 100 9.60 3.41 -8.52
#